data_AF-A0A956DUP3-F1
#
_entry.id   AF-A0A956DUP3-F1
#
_cell.length_a   1.000
_cell.length_b   1.000
_cell.length_c   1.000
_cell.angle_alpha   90.00
_cell.angle_beta   90.00
_cell.angle_gamma   90.00
#
_symmetry.space_group_name_H-M   'P 1'
#
loop_
_entity.id
_entity.type
_entity.pdbx_description
1 polymer ?
#
loop_
_entity_poly.entity_id
_entity_poly.type
_entity_poly.pdbx_seq_one_letter_code
_entity_poly.pdbx_strand_id
1 'polypeptide(L)' 'GDPLVGSPGSDGRGQIMQGALEGSNVEVVTEMIGMIRAQRGYEVNSKVITAADEMLRTATNVR' A
#
# COMPACT_ATOMS: atom_id res chain seq x y z
N GLY A 1 -23.68 9.48 -13.34
CA GLY A 1 -23.84 8.58 -14.49
C GLY A 1 -24.79 7.49 -14.07
N ASP A 2 -25.79 7.19 -14.89
CA ASP A 2 -26.88 6.29 -14.52
C ASP A 2 -26.46 4.81 -14.58
N PRO A 3 -26.96 3.95 -13.68
CA PRO A 3 -26.63 2.53 -13.68
C PRO A 3 -27.21 1.83 -14.91
N LEU A 4 -26.34 1.20 -15.70
CA LEU A 4 -26.75 0.42 -16.87
C LEU A 4 -27.10 -1.02 -16.45
N VAL A 5 -28.38 -1.27 -16.19
CA VAL A 5 -28.91 -2.61 -15.89
C VAL A 5 -29.02 -3.43 -17.18
N GLY A 6 -28.63 -4.70 -17.15
CA GLY A 6 -28.68 -5.60 -18.32
C GLY A 6 -28.50 -7.06 -17.92
N SER A 7 -28.80 -7.97 -18.85
CA SER A 7 -28.65 -9.42 -18.62
C SER A 7 -27.17 -9.85 -18.63
N PRO A 8 -26.78 -10.86 -17.85
CA PRO A 8 -25.43 -11.44 -17.91
C PRO A 8 -25.10 -11.89 -19.34
N GLY A 9 -23.89 -11.57 -19.83
CA GLY A 9 -23.46 -11.90 -21.19
C GLY A 9 -23.94 -10.97 -22.31
N SER A 10 -24.75 -9.93 -22.04
CA SER A 10 -25.12 -8.91 -23.03
C SER A 10 -24.21 -7.67 -22.94
N ASP A 11 -24.02 -6.99 -24.06
CA ASP A 11 -23.25 -5.73 -24.17
C ASP A 11 -21.83 -5.77 -23.56
N GLY A 12 -21.13 -6.89 -23.70
CA GLY A 12 -19.76 -7.06 -23.17
C GLY A 12 -19.68 -7.31 -21.66
N ARG A 13 -20.82 -7.55 -20.98
CA ARG A 13 -20.85 -7.93 -19.56
C ARG A 13 -20.38 -9.39 -19.38
N GLY A 14 -19.69 -9.65 -18.27
CA GLY A 14 -19.26 -11.01 -17.89
C GLY A 14 -20.43 -11.98 -17.68
N GLN A 15 -20.14 -13.28 -17.76
CA GLN A 15 -21.12 -14.33 -17.47
C GLN A 15 -21.18 -14.60 -15.96
N ILE A 16 -22.36 -14.93 -15.44
CA ILE A 16 -22.51 -15.37 -14.05
C ILE A 16 -22.22 -16.88 -14.00
N MET A 17 -21.22 -17.27 -13.21
CA MET A 17 -20.94 -18.67 -12.90
C MET A 17 -21.60 -19.03 -11.55
N GLN A 18 -22.71 -19.76 -11.59
CA GLN A 18 -23.37 -20.23 -10.37
C GLN A 18 -22.45 -21.20 -9.60
N GLY A 19 -22.36 -20.99 -8.28
CA GLY A 19 -21.51 -21.80 -7.39
C GLY A 19 -20.03 -21.41 -7.35
N ALA A 20 -19.61 -20.40 -8.13
CA ALA A 20 -18.27 -19.83 -8.04
C ALA A 20 -18.22 -18.71 -6.99
N LEU A 21 -17.16 -18.70 -6.19
CA LEU A 21 -16.85 -17.60 -5.28
C LEU A 21 -15.70 -16.80 -5.88
N GLU A 22 -15.90 -15.50 -6.07
CA GLU A 22 -14.82 -14.61 -6.50
C GLU A 22 -13.81 -14.47 -5.36
N GLY A 23 -12.59 -14.97 -5.59
CA GLY A 23 -11.49 -14.84 -4.66
C GLY A 23 -10.88 -13.43 -4.70
N SER A 24 -10.17 -13.07 -3.63
CA SER A 24 -9.40 -11.83 -3.62
C SER A 24 -8.35 -11.84 -4.71
N ASN A 25 -8.23 -10.73 -5.44
CA ASN A 25 -7.15 -10.48 -6.39
C ASN A 25 -5.84 -10.04 -5.71
N VAL A 26 -5.77 -10.14 -4.37
CA VAL A 26 -4.66 -9.63 -3.56
C VAL A 26 -3.70 -10.77 -3.25
N GLU A 27 -2.43 -10.59 -3.64
CA GLU A 27 -1.36 -11.52 -3.29
C GLU A 27 -0.68 -11.10 -1.98
N VAL A 28 -0.89 -11.91 -0.93
CA VAL A 28 -0.44 -11.60 0.43
C VAL A 28 1.07 -11.38 0.52
N VAL A 29 1.89 -12.13 -0.23
CA VAL A 29 3.34 -12.00 -0.22
C VAL A 29 3.79 -10.64 -0.78
N THR A 30 3.17 -10.22 -1.88
CA THR A 30 3.46 -8.92 -2.53
C THR A 30 3.08 -7.77 -1.61
N GLU A 31 1.93 -7.84 -0.93
CA GLU A 31 1.51 -6.84 0.04
C GLU A 31 2.42 -6.79 1.28
N MET A 32 2.87 -7.94 1.78
CA MET A 32 3.83 -8.00 2.90
C MET A 32 5.16 -7.34 2.55
N ILE A 33 5.67 -7.54 1.32
CA ILE A 33 6.87 -6.85 0.84
C ILE A 33 6.64 -5.33 0.78
N GLY A 34 5.46 -4.90 0.34
CA GLY A 34 5.04 -3.50 0.37
C GLY A 34 5.10 -2.91 1.78
N MET A 35 4.54 -3.60 2.77
CA MET A 35 4.60 -3.18 4.18
C MET A 35 6.03 -3.16 4.72
N ILE A 36 6.86 -4.16 4.42
CA ILE A 36 8.26 -4.20 4.86
C ILE A 36 9.05 -3.01 4.28
N ARG A 37 8.82 -2.64 3.02
CA ARG A 37 9.44 -1.46 2.41
C ARG A 37 9.02 -0.17 3.11
N ALA A 38 7.74 -0.02 3.41
CA ALA A 38 7.22 1.13 4.16
C ALA A 38 7.86 1.22 5.56
N GLN A 39 7.96 0.10 6.27
CA GLN A 39 8.60 0.02 7.58
C GLN A 39 10.08 0.40 7.52
N ARG A 40 10.85 -0.12 6.56
CA ARG A 40 12.27 0.22 6.39
C ARG A 40 12.46 1.69 6.03
N GLY A 41 11.61 2.26 5.17
CA GLY A 41 11.62 3.70 4.87
C GLY A 41 11.40 4.54 6.12
N TYR A 42 10.40 4.18 6.95
CA TYR A 42 10.15 4.87 8.22
C TYR A 42 11.32 4.76 9.21
N GLU A 43 11.91 3.56 9.33
CA GLU A 43 13.04 3.29 10.22
C GLU A 43 14.28 4.11 9.80
N VAL A 44 14.57 4.18 8.51
CA VAL A 44 15.67 4.99 7.96
C VAL A 44 15.41 6.47 8.18
N ASN A 45 14.20 6.96 7.90
CA ASN A 45 13.85 8.36 8.11
C ASN A 45 13.97 8.76 9.59
N SER A 46 13.55 7.88 10.50
CA SER A 46 13.66 8.10 11.95
C SER A 46 15.12 8.18 12.38
N LYS A 47 15.99 7.30 11.88
CA LYS A 47 17.43 7.31 12.16
C LYS A 47 18.12 8.57 11.64
N VAL A 48 17.74 9.04 10.44
CA VAL A 48 18.28 10.28 9.86
C VAL A 48 17.90 11.49 10.71
N ILE A 49 16.65 11.57 11.17
CA ILE A 49 16.18 12.66 12.05
C ILE A 49 16.97 12.64 13.36
N THR A 50 17.10 11.49 14.02
CA THR A 50 17.87 11.37 15.26
C THR A 50 19.33 11.79 15.08
N ALA A 51 19.97 11.37 13.99
CA ALA A 51 21.35 11.75 13.69
C ALA A 51 21.49 13.25 13.41
N ALA A 52 20.53 13.84 12.69
CA ALA A 52 20.49 15.27 12.45
C ALA A 52 20.31 16.07 13.75
N ASP A 53 19.44 15.62 14.65
CA ASP A 53 19.23 16.23 15.97
C ASP A 53 20.49 16.13 16.85
N GLU A 54 21.21 15.01 16.81
CA GLU A 54 22.47 14.84 17.54
C GLU A 54 23.58 15.76 17.01
N MET A 55 23.68 15.91 15.69
CA MET A 55 24.60 16.84 15.05
C MET A 55 24.26 18.30 15.40
N LEU A 56 22.97 18.67 15.38
CA LEU A 56 22.49 20.00 15.77
C LEU A 56 22.81 20.30 17.25
N ARG A 57 22.60 19.32 18.14
CA ARG A 57 22.93 19.46 19.56
C ARG A 57 24.43 19.65 19.77
N THR A 58 25.25 18.90 19.04
CA THR A 58 26.72 19.05 19.08
C THR A 58 27.14 20.43 18.60
N ALA A 59 26.61 20.91 17.47
CA ALA A 59 26.91 22.24 16.94
C ALA A 59 26.50 23.37 17.90
N THR A 60 25.37 23.21 18.60
CA THR A 60 24.87 24.21 19.56
C THR A 60 25.69 24.25 20.85
N ASN A 61 26.27 23.12 21.27
CA ASN A 61 27.09 22.99 22.48
C ASN A 61 28.57 23.40 22.29
N VAL A 62 29.02 23.70 21.07
CA VAL A 62 30.39 24.16 20.76
C VAL A 62 30.55 25.68 20.93
N ARG A 63 29.57 26.34 21.54
CA ARG A 63 29.63 27.76 21.91
C ARG A 63 30.02 27.95 23.38
#